data_AF-A0A7C4YSD0-F1
#
_entry.id   AF-A0A7C4YSD0-F1
#
_cell.length_a   1.000
_cell.length_b   1.000
_cell.length_c   1.000
_cell.angle_alpha   90.00
_cell.angle_beta   90.00
_cell.angle_gamma   90.00
#
_symmetry.space_group_name_H-M   'P 1'
#
loop_
_entity.id
_entity.type
_entity.pdbx_description
1 polymer ?
#
loop_
_entity_poly.entity_id
_entity_poly.type
_entity_poly.pdbx_seq_one_letter_code
_entity_poly.pdbx_strand_id
1 'polypeptide(L)'
;MSRRIPLLAGILILLSIWLASQPNTSASPSHPSLPRPQPAAGPSITVCLRQDVSGYRGTDDADINRYSESLNTGNDPSLRVASDGSRRALIRFQMPSLPADITITQAVLRLYVAYASTPAYPMQVRLFRIHKMWLESDVTWREAVMAQPWELPGCDHVPLDRAGTPSAQGQMDSAGQWLAFDLTSDVTAWRNDPTANHGVILIGAGDHTIQYNLASSEYPQLSYRPELCITYLEATPTPTVTPTGTPTHTPTPTRTFTPTPTVTPTPTRNAGDIYGMVWHDINGNRLRDHDEPPLPNAQIILRTPAGALMMLQTTGGDGLYRMENIVPGVYWLQESDPPGYISTTPNDWMVPVFANTSIEVNFGDRLAPTPTPTSTATPTSTPTVTPVPCRDAYEPDDTPAQARAISTLATPQHHNIHAAGDIDYVKFTAFAGSTYVIRTSNLGGGLINDTRLRLLAPDGMTILAENDDDPTNPPASAIQWICPASGVYFAAVSQFNPAVGGCDITYDILVREMTPAPSPTPTATPTRGAQRACLPLIWRQ
;
A
#
# COMPACT_ATOMS: atom_id res chain seq x y z
N MET A 1 45.85 49.01 -35.86
CA MET A 1 44.65 48.19 -35.61
C MET A 1 45.08 46.95 -34.84
N SER A 2 44.46 46.74 -33.68
CA SER A 2 44.99 46.00 -32.53
C SER A 2 45.27 44.52 -32.79
N ARG A 3 46.45 44.04 -32.35
CA ARG A 3 46.93 42.66 -32.39
C ARG A 3 46.84 42.01 -31.00
N ARG A 4 46.55 40.71 -31.01
CA ARG A 4 46.54 39.72 -29.91
C ARG A 4 47.80 39.75 -29.03
N ILE A 5 47.66 39.47 -27.71
CA ILE A 5 48.68 38.82 -26.86
C ILE A 5 48.00 38.00 -25.72
N PRO A 6 48.41 36.75 -25.46
CA PRO A 6 48.13 35.97 -24.23
C PRO A 6 49.41 35.66 -23.39
N LEU A 7 49.23 34.93 -22.28
CA LEU A 7 50.19 34.10 -21.47
C LEU A 7 50.81 34.62 -20.14
N LEU A 8 50.52 33.81 -19.10
CA LEU A 8 51.35 33.16 -18.05
C LEU A 8 52.39 33.92 -17.15
N ALA A 9 52.18 33.71 -15.84
CA ALA A 9 53.08 33.29 -14.75
C ALA A 9 54.41 34.03 -14.41
N GLY A 10 54.60 34.32 -13.12
CA GLY A 10 55.91 34.62 -12.52
C GLY A 10 55.85 35.01 -11.03
N ILE A 11 56.58 34.27 -10.18
CA ILE A 11 56.74 34.41 -8.71
C ILE A 11 58.05 35.19 -8.40
N LEU A 12 58.12 35.81 -7.20
CA LEU A 12 59.28 36.24 -6.34
C LEU A 12 59.38 37.77 -6.11
N ILE A 13 59.78 38.37 -4.96
CA ILE A 13 60.00 38.06 -3.51
C ILE A 13 60.55 39.39 -2.88
N LEU A 14 60.29 39.66 -1.57
CA LEU A 14 60.92 40.67 -0.64
C LEU A 14 60.71 42.18 -0.98
N LEU A 15 60.38 43.12 -0.08
CA LEU A 15 60.94 43.46 1.23
C LEU A 15 60.07 44.56 1.92
N SER A 16 60.19 44.63 3.24
CA SER A 16 59.54 45.47 4.26
C SER A 16 59.50 47.00 4.03
N ILE A 17 58.49 47.71 4.61
CA ILE A 17 58.66 48.82 5.57
C ILE A 17 57.30 49.30 6.12
N TRP A 18 57.36 49.60 7.41
CA TRP A 18 56.37 50.02 8.42
C TRP A 18 55.75 51.40 8.17
N LEU A 19 54.48 51.62 8.57
CA LEU A 19 54.08 52.81 9.34
C LEU A 19 52.78 52.57 10.11
N ALA A 20 52.80 52.93 11.40
CA ALA A 20 51.81 52.64 12.41
C ALA A 20 50.64 53.65 12.47
N SER A 21 49.47 53.18 12.93
CA SER A 21 48.71 53.88 13.97
C SER A 21 47.78 52.88 14.67
N GLN A 22 47.88 52.77 15.99
CA GLN A 22 46.96 52.01 16.84
C GLN A 22 45.83 52.91 17.33
N PRO A 23 44.71 52.34 17.83
CA PRO A 23 44.56 52.43 19.28
C PRO A 23 43.99 51.17 19.99
N ASN A 24 44.59 50.92 21.17
CA ASN A 24 43.98 50.57 22.46
C ASN A 24 43.02 49.36 22.61
N THR A 25 43.57 48.31 23.24
CA THR A 25 43.09 47.60 24.47
C THR A 25 41.56 47.43 24.65
N SER A 26 40.98 46.24 24.84
CA SER A 26 41.35 45.20 25.82
C SER A 26 40.79 43.82 25.42
N ALA A 27 41.61 42.78 25.40
CA ALA A 27 41.17 41.40 25.18
C ALA A 27 40.80 40.73 26.52
N SER A 28 39.58 40.21 26.61
CA SER A 28 39.21 39.18 27.59
C SER A 28 39.72 37.83 27.06
N PRO A 29 40.34 36.95 27.88
CA PRO A 29 40.85 35.68 27.37
C PRO A 29 39.67 34.77 26.99
N SER A 30 39.48 34.54 25.69
CA SER A 30 38.60 33.49 25.20
C SER A 30 39.19 32.14 25.61
N HIS A 31 38.52 31.45 26.52
CA HIS A 31 38.76 30.03 26.78
C HIS A 31 38.64 29.25 25.46
N PRO A 32 39.60 28.37 25.10
CA PRO A 32 39.39 27.45 24.00
C PRO A 32 38.21 26.55 24.36
N SER A 33 37.12 26.63 23.59
CA SER A 33 36.04 25.67 23.67
C SER A 33 36.61 24.30 23.32
N LEU A 34 36.65 23.39 24.31
CA LEU A 34 36.88 21.97 24.06
C LEU A 34 35.94 21.51 22.94
N PRO A 35 36.40 20.70 21.96
CA PRO A 35 35.49 20.13 20.97
C PRO A 35 34.40 19.38 21.74
N ARG A 36 33.14 19.79 21.50
CA ARG A 36 31.98 19.06 22.01
C ARG A 36 32.17 17.59 21.61
N PRO A 37 32.08 16.62 22.54
CA PRO A 37 32.14 15.21 22.16
C PRO A 37 31.07 14.97 21.09
N GLN A 38 31.51 14.66 19.88
CA GLN A 38 30.60 14.21 18.83
C GLN A 38 29.96 12.92 19.36
N PRO A 39 28.63 12.78 19.32
CA PRO A 39 27.99 11.53 19.72
C PRO A 39 28.67 10.39 18.96
N ALA A 40 29.17 9.38 19.68
CA ALA A 40 29.71 8.20 19.04
C ALA A 40 28.62 7.61 18.12
N ALA A 41 28.93 7.39 16.84
CA ALA A 41 28.00 6.75 15.92
C ALA A 41 27.63 5.37 16.47
N GLY A 42 26.33 5.05 16.50
CA GLY A 42 25.85 3.73 16.92
C GLY A 42 26.32 2.62 15.96
N PRO A 43 26.02 1.35 16.27
CA PRO A 43 26.35 0.24 15.39
C PRO A 43 25.68 0.40 14.01
N SER A 44 26.40 0.02 12.95
CA SER A 44 25.84 -0.08 11.59
C SER A 44 25.12 -1.40 11.44
N ILE A 45 23.86 -1.35 11.00
CA ILE A 45 22.99 -2.52 10.80
C ILE A 45 22.60 -2.58 9.33
N THR A 46 22.60 -3.77 8.75
CA THR A 46 22.16 -4.02 7.36
C THR A 46 21.01 -5.02 7.34
N VAL A 47 19.94 -4.68 6.63
CA VAL A 47 18.77 -5.53 6.38
C VAL A 47 18.63 -5.73 4.88
N CYS A 48 18.56 -6.97 4.42
CA CYS A 48 18.37 -7.29 3.00
C CYS A 48 17.00 -7.94 2.77
N LEU A 49 16.23 -7.35 1.86
CA LEU A 49 14.89 -7.75 1.47
C LEU A 49 14.97 -8.54 0.18
N ARG A 50 14.58 -9.81 0.21
CA ARG A 50 14.53 -10.69 -0.97
C ARG A 50 13.36 -11.65 -0.84
N GLN A 51 12.56 -11.77 -1.88
CA GLN A 51 11.39 -12.65 -1.90
C GLN A 51 11.76 -14.09 -1.49
N ASP A 52 11.01 -14.65 -0.55
CA ASP A 52 11.15 -16.00 0.02
C ASP A 52 12.46 -16.27 0.77
N VAL A 53 13.20 -15.23 1.13
CA VAL A 53 14.42 -15.34 1.93
C VAL A 53 14.21 -14.68 3.30
N SER A 54 14.60 -15.39 4.36
CA SER A 54 14.46 -14.91 5.75
C SER A 54 13.03 -14.48 6.13
N GLY A 55 12.02 -15.08 5.49
CA GLY A 55 10.60 -14.79 5.74
C GLY A 55 10.04 -13.56 5.02
N TYR A 56 10.83 -12.85 4.21
CA TYR A 56 10.35 -11.69 3.46
C TYR A 56 9.54 -12.12 2.22
N ARG A 57 8.37 -11.50 2.00
CA ARG A 57 7.44 -11.79 0.88
C ARG A 57 6.87 -10.55 0.20
N GLY A 58 7.46 -9.39 0.45
CA GLY A 58 6.93 -8.10 0.00
C GLY A 58 7.58 -7.56 -1.28
N THR A 59 8.15 -8.40 -2.14
CA THR A 59 8.56 -7.96 -3.48
C THR A 59 7.39 -8.15 -4.43
N ASP A 60 7.00 -7.06 -5.08
CA ASP A 60 6.14 -7.09 -6.26
C ASP A 60 7.00 -6.73 -7.47
N ASP A 61 6.93 -7.48 -8.56
CA ASP A 61 7.56 -7.13 -9.83
C ASP A 61 6.81 -7.63 -11.07
N ALA A 62 6.96 -6.91 -12.17
CA ALA A 62 6.36 -7.27 -13.46
C ALA A 62 7.12 -6.60 -14.62
N ASP A 63 6.99 -7.11 -15.84
CA ASP A 63 7.37 -6.39 -17.05
C ASP A 63 6.15 -5.95 -17.86
N ILE A 64 6.17 -4.69 -18.29
CA ILE A 64 5.13 -4.14 -19.16
C ILE A 64 5.65 -4.07 -20.60
N ASN A 65 4.77 -4.38 -21.55
CA ASN A 65 5.15 -4.57 -22.95
C ASN A 65 4.26 -3.77 -23.90
N ARG A 66 4.86 -2.83 -24.64
CA ARG A 66 4.19 -2.01 -25.66
C ARG A 66 3.55 -2.82 -26.79
N TYR A 67 4.08 -3.99 -27.10
CA TYR A 67 3.54 -4.85 -28.17
C TYR A 67 2.46 -5.82 -27.67
N SER A 68 2.20 -5.85 -26.37
CA SER A 68 1.15 -6.67 -25.75
C SER A 68 0.54 -5.89 -24.60
N GLU A 69 -0.15 -4.81 -24.94
CA GLU A 69 -0.39 -3.71 -24.01
C GLU A 69 -1.32 -4.01 -22.83
N SER A 70 -2.07 -5.10 -22.92
CA SER A 70 -2.98 -5.60 -21.87
C SER A 70 -2.50 -6.88 -21.20
N LEU A 71 -1.28 -7.34 -21.53
CA LEU A 71 -0.71 -8.53 -20.89
C LEU A 71 -0.13 -8.15 -19.54
N ASN A 72 -0.61 -8.82 -18.49
CA ASN A 72 0.02 -8.83 -17.18
C ASN A 72 1.07 -9.95 -17.13
N THR A 73 2.22 -9.67 -16.51
CA THR A 73 3.32 -10.65 -16.33
C THR A 73 3.77 -10.74 -14.88
N GLY A 74 2.94 -10.34 -13.91
CA GLY A 74 3.34 -10.30 -12.49
C GLY A 74 3.65 -11.67 -11.87
N ASN A 75 3.37 -12.77 -12.60
CA ASN A 75 3.73 -14.13 -12.18
C ASN A 75 4.86 -14.73 -13.03
N ASP A 76 5.44 -13.97 -13.95
CA ASP A 76 6.49 -14.47 -14.84
C ASP A 76 7.82 -14.57 -14.09
N PRO A 77 8.60 -15.65 -14.27
CA PRO A 77 9.91 -15.80 -13.64
C PRO A 77 10.99 -14.92 -14.29
N SER A 78 10.64 -13.86 -15.02
CA SER A 78 11.59 -13.06 -15.80
C SER A 78 11.07 -11.66 -16.07
N LEU A 79 11.85 -10.66 -15.65
CA LEU A 79 11.60 -9.25 -15.91
C LEU A 79 12.35 -8.81 -17.17
N ARG A 80 11.62 -8.50 -18.23
CA ARG A 80 12.21 -8.20 -19.55
C ARG A 80 12.42 -6.71 -19.72
N VAL A 81 13.61 -6.33 -20.18
CA VAL A 81 13.97 -4.94 -20.50
C VAL A 81 14.56 -4.89 -21.90
N ALA A 82 13.95 -4.07 -22.77
CA ALA A 82 14.39 -3.87 -24.14
C ALA A 82 15.09 -2.52 -24.32
N SER A 83 16.05 -2.45 -25.24
CA SER A 83 16.87 -1.27 -25.50
C SER A 83 16.15 -0.09 -26.12
N ASP A 84 14.96 -0.29 -26.67
CA ASP A 84 14.09 0.76 -27.20
C ASP A 84 13.02 1.22 -26.18
N GLY A 85 13.03 0.67 -24.96
CA GLY A 85 12.04 0.92 -23.92
C GLY A 85 10.65 0.35 -24.23
N SER A 86 10.52 -0.55 -25.20
CA SER A 86 9.26 -1.25 -25.51
C SER A 86 8.87 -2.29 -24.45
N ARG A 87 9.87 -2.81 -23.72
CA ARG A 87 9.70 -3.61 -22.51
C ARG A 87 10.43 -2.98 -21.34
N ARG A 88 9.74 -2.89 -20.20
CA ARG A 88 10.21 -2.19 -19.00
C ARG A 88 9.88 -3.05 -17.79
N ALA A 89 10.80 -3.16 -16.85
CA ALA A 89 10.58 -3.88 -15.60
C ALA A 89 10.17 -2.90 -14.50
N LEU A 90 9.16 -3.24 -13.71
CA LEU A 90 8.73 -2.54 -12.52
C LEU A 90 9.06 -3.42 -11.33
N ILE A 91 9.61 -2.84 -10.27
CA ILE A 91 9.94 -3.57 -9.03
C ILE A 91 9.58 -2.67 -7.86
N ARG A 92 8.87 -3.22 -6.88
CA ARG A 92 8.48 -2.55 -5.64
C ARG A 92 8.82 -3.44 -4.45
N PHE A 93 9.27 -2.82 -3.37
CA PHE A 93 9.53 -3.50 -2.11
C PHE A 93 8.64 -2.92 -1.02
N GLN A 94 7.92 -3.79 -0.31
CA GLN A 94 7.30 -3.43 0.95
C GLN A 94 8.40 -3.16 1.98
N MET A 95 8.42 -1.94 2.51
CA MET A 95 9.42 -1.54 3.49
C MET A 95 9.25 -2.31 4.81
N PRO A 96 10.33 -2.83 5.43
CA PRO A 96 10.26 -3.43 6.75
C PRO A 96 9.99 -2.38 7.82
N SER A 97 9.54 -2.79 9.00
CA SER A 97 9.49 -1.93 10.17
C SER A 97 10.92 -1.59 10.63
N LEU A 98 11.38 -0.39 10.28
CA LEU A 98 12.67 0.13 10.73
C LEU A 98 12.50 0.96 12.01
N PRO A 99 13.50 1.00 12.91
CA PRO A 99 13.40 1.82 14.12
C PRO A 99 13.23 3.33 13.80
N ALA A 100 12.58 4.07 14.70
CA ALA A 100 12.25 5.48 14.48
C ALA A 100 13.48 6.40 14.46
N ASP A 101 14.51 6.09 15.26
CA ASP A 101 15.69 6.94 15.45
C ASP A 101 16.93 6.41 14.71
N ILE A 102 16.77 6.11 13.42
CA ILE A 102 17.87 5.67 12.54
C ILE A 102 18.19 6.70 11.46
N THR A 103 19.43 6.65 10.98
CA THR A 103 19.85 7.32 9.74
C THR A 103 20.22 6.26 8.70
N ILE A 104 19.49 6.21 7.57
CA ILE A 104 19.85 5.35 6.45
C ILE A 104 21.13 5.92 5.82
N THR A 105 22.18 5.09 5.74
CA THR A 105 23.48 5.47 5.18
C THR A 105 23.68 4.91 3.79
N GLN A 106 23.03 3.79 3.47
CA GLN A 106 23.09 3.19 2.15
C GLN A 106 21.84 2.35 1.87
N ALA A 107 21.33 2.37 0.65
CA ALA A 107 20.40 1.37 0.17
C ALA A 107 20.78 0.94 -1.26
N VAL A 108 20.99 -0.36 -1.47
CA VAL A 108 21.44 -0.92 -2.76
C VAL A 108 20.43 -1.94 -3.26
N LEU A 109 19.87 -1.68 -4.44
CA LEU A 109 19.10 -2.66 -5.20
C LEU A 109 20.05 -3.50 -6.07
N ARG A 110 20.01 -4.82 -5.92
CA ARG A 110 20.78 -5.80 -6.69
C ARG A 110 19.85 -6.62 -7.56
N LEU A 111 20.16 -6.69 -8.86
CA LEU A 111 19.36 -7.42 -9.85
C LEU A 111 20.26 -8.36 -10.65
N TYR A 112 19.84 -9.61 -10.83
CA TYR A 112 20.58 -10.60 -11.58
C TYR A 112 20.13 -10.64 -13.04
N VAL A 113 21.06 -10.50 -13.98
CA VAL A 113 20.82 -10.62 -15.42
C VAL A 113 20.85 -12.10 -15.80
N ALA A 114 19.68 -12.72 -15.90
CA ALA A 114 19.56 -14.15 -16.17
C ALA A 114 19.78 -14.50 -17.65
N TYR A 115 19.40 -13.61 -18.56
CA TYR A 115 19.46 -13.86 -20.00
C TYR A 115 19.73 -12.60 -20.80
N ALA A 116 20.34 -12.78 -21.97
CA ALA A 116 20.56 -11.76 -22.99
C ALA A 116 20.23 -12.35 -24.36
N SER A 117 19.48 -11.64 -25.19
CA SER A 117 19.28 -12.04 -26.59
C SER A 117 20.62 -12.04 -27.35
N THR A 118 20.71 -12.85 -28.40
CA THR A 118 21.96 -13.01 -29.16
C THR A 118 21.91 -12.29 -30.51
N PRO A 119 22.99 -11.61 -30.93
CA PRO A 119 24.20 -11.31 -30.17
C PRO A 119 23.94 -10.29 -29.04
N ALA A 120 24.66 -10.42 -27.92
CA ALA A 120 24.56 -9.48 -26.80
C ALA A 120 25.27 -8.16 -27.14
N TYR A 121 24.60 -7.04 -26.90
CA TYR A 121 25.14 -5.69 -27.07
C TYR A 121 24.91 -4.88 -25.79
N PRO A 122 25.87 -4.01 -25.40
CA PRO A 122 25.74 -3.17 -24.23
C PRO A 122 24.47 -2.31 -24.32
N MET A 123 23.67 -2.34 -23.26
CA MET A 123 22.45 -1.56 -23.10
C MET A 123 22.52 -0.72 -21.83
N GLN A 124 22.29 0.59 -21.95
CA GLN A 124 22.09 1.44 -20.77
C GLN A 124 20.74 1.12 -20.13
N VAL A 125 20.72 1.03 -18.81
CA VAL A 125 19.47 0.94 -18.04
C VAL A 125 19.41 2.09 -17.04
N ARG A 126 18.24 2.72 -16.95
CA ARG A 126 17.97 3.83 -16.03
C ARG A 126 16.78 3.47 -15.16
N LEU A 127 16.93 3.70 -13.85
CA LEU A 127 15.90 3.46 -12.85
C LEU A 127 15.23 4.80 -12.54
N PHE A 128 13.91 4.85 -12.61
CA PHE A 128 13.13 6.01 -12.22
C PHE A 128 12.18 5.63 -11.10
N ARG A 129 12.13 6.43 -10.04
CA ARG A 129 11.11 6.29 -8.99
C ARG A 129 9.72 6.41 -9.63
N ILE A 130 8.86 5.45 -9.34
CA ILE A 130 7.45 5.47 -9.73
C ILE A 130 6.70 6.29 -8.66
N HIS A 131 5.79 7.16 -9.09
CA HIS A 131 4.92 7.95 -8.22
C HIS A 131 3.51 7.35 -8.17
N LYS A 132 2.96 6.93 -9.31
CA LYS A 132 1.62 6.33 -9.39
C LYS A 132 1.65 4.90 -8.84
N MET A 133 0.65 4.55 -8.03
CA MET A 133 0.52 3.21 -7.47
C MET A 133 0.21 2.18 -8.58
N TRP A 134 0.74 0.96 -8.43
CA TRP A 134 0.42 -0.17 -9.31
C TRP A 134 0.28 -1.46 -8.50
N LEU A 135 -0.43 -2.43 -9.07
CA LEU A 135 -0.60 -3.77 -8.49
C LEU A 135 -0.01 -4.83 -9.41
N GLU A 136 0.79 -5.74 -8.86
CA GLU A 136 1.46 -6.81 -9.62
C GLU A 136 0.49 -7.68 -10.42
N SER A 137 -0.69 -7.96 -9.87
CA SER A 137 -1.72 -8.76 -10.52
C SER A 137 -2.38 -8.09 -11.73
N ASP A 138 -2.30 -6.76 -11.81
CA ASP A 138 -3.12 -5.97 -12.72
C ASP A 138 -2.29 -5.17 -13.72
N VAL A 139 -1.03 -4.88 -13.37
CA VAL A 139 -0.20 -3.93 -14.12
C VAL A 139 0.02 -4.43 -15.55
N THR A 140 -0.18 -3.52 -16.50
CA THR A 140 0.05 -3.72 -17.92
C THR A 140 0.70 -2.47 -18.51
N TRP A 141 0.95 -2.47 -19.82
CA TRP A 141 1.43 -1.26 -20.48
C TRP A 141 0.40 -0.12 -20.41
N ARG A 142 -0.90 -0.43 -20.48
CA ARG A 142 -1.97 0.57 -20.44
C ARG A 142 -2.37 0.95 -19.02
N GLU A 143 -2.38 -0.02 -18.12
CA GLU A 143 -3.02 0.10 -16.81
C GLU A 143 -2.02 -0.11 -15.68
N ALA A 144 -2.05 0.76 -14.68
CA ALA A 144 -1.27 0.60 -13.45
C ALA A 144 -1.98 -0.35 -12.48
N VAL A 145 -3.30 -0.26 -12.45
CA VAL A 145 -4.26 -1.08 -11.70
C VAL A 145 -5.44 -1.33 -12.64
N MET A 146 -6.17 -2.42 -12.47
CA MET A 146 -7.30 -2.76 -13.36
C MET A 146 -8.27 -1.57 -13.49
N ALA A 147 -8.58 -1.17 -14.72
CA ALA A 147 -9.42 -0.01 -15.05
C ALA A 147 -8.89 1.36 -14.56
N GLN A 148 -7.64 1.44 -14.09
CA GLN A 148 -6.92 2.69 -13.80
C GLN A 148 -5.68 2.80 -14.70
N PRO A 149 -5.78 3.52 -15.83
CA PRO A 149 -4.68 3.66 -16.77
C PRO A 149 -3.50 4.43 -16.14
N TRP A 150 -2.30 4.21 -16.67
CA TRP A 150 -1.22 5.18 -16.52
C TRP A 150 -1.65 6.52 -17.12
N GLU A 151 -1.16 7.65 -16.59
CA GLU A 151 -1.42 8.95 -17.21
C GLU A 151 -0.88 9.00 -18.64
N LEU A 152 0.27 8.35 -18.88
CA LEU A 152 0.71 7.96 -20.21
C LEU A 152 1.12 6.47 -20.22
N PRO A 153 0.64 5.69 -21.21
CA PRO A 153 0.97 4.26 -21.31
C PRO A 153 2.46 3.99 -21.21
N GLY A 154 2.82 2.95 -20.47
CA GLY A 154 4.20 2.60 -20.18
C GLY A 154 4.77 3.25 -18.91
N CYS A 155 3.93 3.90 -18.08
CA CYS A 155 4.37 4.70 -16.94
C CYS A 155 5.27 5.87 -17.43
N ASP A 156 4.81 6.62 -18.43
CA ASP A 156 5.64 7.63 -19.12
C ASP A 156 5.38 9.07 -18.70
N HIS A 157 4.27 9.35 -18.01
CA HIS A 157 3.98 10.72 -17.63
C HIS A 157 4.91 11.19 -16.50
N VAL A 158 5.56 12.32 -16.73
CA VAL A 158 6.38 13.00 -15.73
C VAL A 158 5.65 14.29 -15.32
N PRO A 159 5.36 14.52 -14.03
CA PRO A 159 5.76 13.71 -12.88
C PRO A 159 4.73 12.68 -12.41
N LEU A 160 3.51 12.67 -12.98
CA LEU A 160 2.40 11.92 -12.38
C LEU A 160 2.60 10.39 -12.31
N ASP A 161 3.15 9.75 -13.34
CA ASP A 161 3.43 8.30 -13.28
C ASP A 161 4.78 8.03 -12.60
N ARG A 162 5.82 8.79 -12.95
CA ARG A 162 7.20 8.61 -12.46
C ARG A 162 8.02 9.90 -12.42
N ALA A 163 9.16 9.83 -11.75
CA ALA A 163 10.16 10.88 -11.76
C ALA A 163 10.77 11.11 -13.16
N GLY A 164 11.12 12.36 -13.45
CA GLY A 164 11.78 12.76 -14.71
C GLY A 164 13.29 12.52 -14.71
N THR A 165 13.90 12.49 -13.53
CA THR A 165 15.33 12.20 -13.34
C THR A 165 15.52 10.78 -12.85
N PRO A 166 16.50 10.03 -13.38
CA PRO A 166 16.76 8.68 -12.90
C PRO A 166 17.32 8.73 -11.48
N SER A 167 16.86 7.82 -10.64
CA SER A 167 17.41 7.57 -9.31
C SER A 167 18.79 6.92 -9.39
N ALA A 168 18.97 6.03 -10.37
CA ALA A 168 20.22 5.33 -10.64
C ALA A 168 20.30 4.92 -12.12
N GLN A 169 21.48 4.53 -12.57
CA GLN A 169 21.71 4.01 -13.91
C GLN A 169 22.84 3.00 -13.94
N GLY A 170 22.86 2.15 -14.96
CA GLY A 170 23.86 1.10 -15.15
C GLY A 170 23.99 0.67 -16.61
N GLN A 171 24.78 -0.36 -16.84
CA GLN A 171 24.97 -1.01 -18.14
C GLN A 171 24.71 -2.50 -18.01
N MET A 172 24.03 -3.09 -19.00
CA MET A 172 23.90 -4.52 -19.18
C MET A 172 24.68 -4.94 -20.42
N ASP A 173 25.76 -5.69 -20.23
CA ASP A 173 26.66 -6.06 -21.33
C ASP A 173 26.55 -7.54 -21.71
N SER A 174 26.12 -8.38 -20.77
CA SER A 174 26.05 -9.84 -20.90
C SER A 174 25.09 -10.46 -19.87
N ALA A 175 24.71 -11.72 -20.06
CA ALA A 175 24.00 -12.49 -19.05
C ALA A 175 24.96 -13.04 -17.98
N GLY A 176 24.42 -13.48 -16.84
CA GLY A 176 25.19 -14.13 -15.76
C GLY A 176 25.86 -13.16 -14.79
N GLN A 177 25.41 -11.90 -14.73
CA GLN A 177 26.01 -10.87 -13.88
C GLN A 177 24.99 -10.20 -12.96
N TRP A 178 25.49 -9.64 -11.86
CA TRP A 178 24.72 -8.80 -10.95
C TRP A 178 24.91 -7.32 -11.27
N LEU A 179 23.81 -6.59 -11.32
CA LEU A 179 23.79 -5.13 -11.31
C LEU A 179 23.54 -4.65 -9.88
N ALA A 180 24.11 -3.50 -9.53
CA ALA A 180 23.90 -2.85 -8.25
C ALA A 180 23.58 -1.37 -8.46
N PHE A 181 22.47 -0.90 -7.90
CA PHE A 181 21.98 0.46 -8.02
C PHE A 181 21.85 1.08 -6.65
N ASP A 182 22.45 2.25 -6.45
CA ASP A 182 22.29 3.04 -5.24
C ASP A 182 20.93 3.74 -5.26
N LEU A 183 20.04 3.35 -4.35
CA LEU A 183 18.72 3.93 -4.15
C LEU A 183 18.59 4.59 -2.77
N THR A 184 19.71 4.99 -2.15
CA THR A 184 19.72 5.55 -0.78
C THR A 184 18.76 6.74 -0.62
N SER A 185 18.71 7.64 -1.60
CA SER A 185 17.79 8.78 -1.60
C SER A 185 16.33 8.36 -1.67
N ASP A 186 16.01 7.39 -2.52
CA ASP A 186 14.64 6.92 -2.73
C ASP A 186 14.14 6.16 -1.52
N VAL A 187 14.94 5.25 -0.96
CA VAL A 187 14.59 4.49 0.24
C VAL A 187 14.45 5.41 1.46
N THR A 188 15.26 6.46 1.57
CA THR A 188 15.08 7.50 2.59
C THR A 188 13.75 8.23 2.41
N ALA A 189 13.38 8.55 1.16
CA ALA A 189 12.09 9.17 0.88
C ALA A 189 10.91 8.22 1.11
N TRP A 190 11.02 6.93 0.79
CA TRP A 190 10.03 5.89 1.06
C TRP A 190 9.80 5.69 2.56
N ARG A 191 10.87 5.78 3.36
CA ARG A 191 10.76 5.77 4.82
C ARG A 191 10.00 6.99 5.34
N ASN A 192 10.31 8.18 4.81
CA ASN A 192 9.72 9.44 5.26
C ASN A 192 8.29 9.64 4.75
N ASP A 193 7.93 8.93 3.68
CA ASP A 193 6.60 8.86 3.12
C ASP A 193 6.22 7.39 2.84
N PRO A 194 5.77 6.66 3.89
CA PRO A 194 5.32 5.28 3.75
C PRO A 194 4.11 5.09 2.83
N THR A 195 3.51 6.19 2.37
CA THR A 195 2.27 6.23 1.59
C THR A 195 2.52 6.45 0.10
N ALA A 196 3.74 6.85 -0.27
CA ALA A 196 4.19 6.87 -1.66
C ALA A 196 4.40 5.45 -2.22
N ASN A 197 4.39 5.32 -3.54
CA ASN A 197 4.89 4.12 -4.19
C ASN A 197 6.40 3.93 -3.87
N HIS A 198 6.76 2.74 -3.39
CA HIS A 198 8.13 2.32 -3.05
C HIS A 198 8.78 1.51 -4.18
N GLY A 199 8.47 1.89 -5.41
CA GLY A 199 8.84 1.17 -6.62
C GLY A 199 9.66 1.99 -7.59
N VAL A 200 10.39 1.28 -8.43
CA VAL A 200 11.18 1.83 -9.53
C VAL A 200 10.81 1.14 -10.83
N ILE A 201 10.89 1.88 -11.93
CA ILE A 201 10.81 1.35 -13.28
C ILE A 201 12.19 1.39 -13.94
N LEU A 202 12.55 0.29 -14.60
CA LEU A 202 13.78 0.12 -15.37
C LEU A 202 13.48 0.33 -16.85
N ILE A 203 14.13 1.34 -17.44
CA ILE A 203 13.99 1.66 -18.86
C ILE A 203 15.34 1.47 -19.54
N GLY A 204 15.36 0.60 -20.55
CA GLY A 204 16.52 0.35 -21.40
C GLY A 204 16.68 1.42 -22.48
N ALA A 205 17.92 1.71 -22.83
CA ALA A 205 18.31 2.59 -23.94
C ALA A 205 19.57 2.04 -24.62
N GLY A 206 19.55 1.89 -25.94
CA GLY A 206 20.72 1.50 -26.73
C GLY A 206 20.48 1.55 -28.23
N ASP A 207 21.57 1.58 -29.00
CA ASP A 207 21.53 1.74 -30.47
C ASP A 207 21.34 0.41 -31.23
N HIS A 208 21.25 -0.71 -30.51
CA HIS A 208 21.03 -2.04 -31.06
C HIS A 208 19.72 -2.61 -30.52
N THR A 209 18.99 -3.40 -31.32
CA THR A 209 17.82 -4.15 -30.84
C THR A 209 18.28 -5.30 -29.97
N ILE A 210 18.12 -5.17 -28.66
CA ILE A 210 18.53 -6.16 -27.66
C ILE A 210 17.50 -6.21 -26.53
N GLN A 211 17.30 -7.40 -25.97
CA GLN A 211 16.55 -7.60 -24.73
C GLN A 211 17.41 -8.36 -23.71
N TYR A 212 17.34 -7.90 -22.48
CA TYR A 212 17.85 -8.62 -21.32
C TYR A 212 16.68 -9.07 -20.44
N ASN A 213 16.81 -10.24 -19.82
CA ASN A 213 15.86 -10.69 -18.79
C ASN A 213 16.57 -10.69 -17.45
N LEU A 214 16.00 -9.99 -16.49
CA LEU A 214 16.39 -10.02 -15.10
C LEU A 214 15.59 -11.11 -14.37
N ALA A 215 16.12 -11.64 -13.29
CA ALA A 215 15.36 -12.50 -12.39
C ALA A 215 14.26 -11.71 -11.66
N SER A 216 13.04 -12.24 -11.65
CA SER A 216 11.88 -11.73 -10.89
C SER A 216 11.82 -12.29 -9.46
N SER A 217 10.82 -11.88 -8.69
CA SER A 217 10.43 -12.48 -7.41
C SER A 217 10.03 -13.95 -7.53
N GLU A 218 9.60 -14.43 -8.70
CA GLU A 218 9.20 -15.82 -8.95
C GLU A 218 10.38 -16.65 -9.48
N TYR A 219 11.56 -16.05 -9.69
CA TYR A 219 12.70 -16.75 -10.29
C TYR A 219 13.03 -18.04 -9.50
N PRO A 220 13.18 -19.20 -10.15
CA PRO A 220 13.29 -20.49 -9.45
C PRO A 220 14.46 -20.57 -8.47
N GLN A 221 15.58 -19.93 -8.81
CA GLN A 221 16.73 -19.85 -7.93
C GLN A 221 16.61 -18.65 -7.01
N LEU A 222 16.25 -18.89 -5.73
CA LEU A 222 16.05 -17.84 -4.72
C LEU A 222 17.23 -16.86 -4.62
N SER A 223 18.47 -17.37 -4.72
CA SER A 223 19.67 -16.52 -4.60
C SER A 223 19.84 -15.51 -5.74
N TYR A 224 19.12 -15.65 -6.85
CA TYR A 224 19.13 -14.71 -7.98
C TYR A 224 18.00 -13.68 -7.97
N ARG A 225 17.02 -13.82 -7.08
CA ARG A 225 15.88 -12.89 -6.99
C ARG A 225 16.30 -11.47 -6.57
N PRO A 226 15.52 -10.43 -6.93
CA PRO A 226 15.80 -9.03 -6.59
C PRO A 226 16.15 -8.83 -5.10
N GLU A 227 17.30 -8.18 -4.88
CA GLU A 227 17.98 -7.82 -3.63
C GLU A 227 17.87 -6.36 -3.18
N LEU A 228 17.03 -5.94 -2.23
CA LEU A 228 17.19 -4.58 -1.65
C LEU A 228 17.88 -4.63 -0.27
N CYS A 229 19.14 -4.21 -0.19
CA CYS A 229 19.88 -4.12 1.07
C CYS A 229 19.93 -2.69 1.59
N ILE A 230 19.44 -2.47 2.81
CA ILE A 230 19.37 -1.18 3.50
C ILE A 230 20.33 -1.21 4.69
N THR A 231 21.27 -0.28 4.72
CA THR A 231 22.22 -0.08 5.82
C THR A 231 21.89 1.23 6.55
N TYR A 232 21.85 1.18 7.87
CA TYR A 232 21.55 2.34 8.71
C TYR A 232 22.35 2.35 10.01
N LEU A 233 22.44 3.53 10.62
CA LEU A 233 23.01 3.75 11.94
C LEU A 233 21.88 4.04 12.94
N GLU A 234 21.93 3.41 14.11
CA GLU A 234 21.06 3.76 15.23
C GLU A 234 21.63 4.96 16.01
N ALA A 235 20.76 5.81 16.54
CA ALA A 235 21.18 6.86 17.47
C ALA A 235 21.71 6.24 18.76
N THR A 236 22.94 6.56 19.14
CA THR A 236 23.44 6.25 20.49
C THR A 236 22.64 7.10 21.48
N PRO A 237 22.01 6.51 22.53
CA PRO A 237 21.28 7.29 23.51
C PRO A 237 22.23 8.32 24.12
N THR A 238 21.85 9.60 24.03
CA THR A 238 22.59 10.65 24.75
C THR A 238 22.40 10.37 26.24
N PRO A 239 23.47 10.28 27.05
CA PRO A 239 23.32 10.01 28.48
C PRO A 239 22.48 11.13 29.10
N THR A 240 21.29 10.78 29.58
CA THR A 240 20.43 11.68 30.33
C THR A 240 21.17 12.09 31.60
N VAL A 241 21.49 13.37 31.73
CA VAL A 241 22.11 13.90 32.95
C VAL A 241 21.09 13.76 34.08
N THR A 242 21.30 12.81 34.99
CA THR A 242 20.51 12.71 36.21
C THR A 242 20.74 13.99 37.03
N PRO A 243 19.71 14.80 37.33
CA PRO A 243 19.90 16.01 38.11
C PRO A 243 20.47 15.63 39.49
N THR A 244 21.66 16.14 39.79
CA THR A 244 22.29 15.97 41.10
C THR A 244 21.56 16.88 42.09
N GLY A 245 20.99 16.29 43.14
CA GLY A 245 20.25 17.03 44.17
C GLY A 245 21.11 18.15 44.76
N THR A 246 20.65 19.39 44.62
CA THR A 246 21.24 20.56 45.30
C THR A 246 20.73 20.58 46.75
N PRO A 247 21.59 20.78 47.77
CA PRO A 247 21.13 20.84 49.16
C PRO A 247 20.24 22.07 49.39
N THR A 248 19.01 21.80 49.83
CA THR A 248 17.96 22.79 50.06
C THR A 248 18.22 23.57 51.36
N HIS A 249 18.34 24.90 51.28
CA HIS A 249 18.15 25.79 52.43
C HIS A 249 16.64 26.05 52.66
N THR A 250 16.26 26.07 53.93
CA THR A 250 14.91 26.23 54.49
C THR A 250 14.10 27.38 53.86
N PRO A 251 12.83 27.16 53.45
CA PRO A 251 12.03 28.19 52.80
C PRO A 251 11.47 29.20 53.82
N THR A 252 11.53 30.49 53.45
CA THR A 252 10.77 31.60 54.06
C THR A 252 9.43 31.72 53.33
N PRO A 253 8.28 31.93 54.00
CA PRO A 253 6.98 31.97 53.35
C PRO A 253 6.89 33.19 52.43
N THR A 254 6.94 32.94 51.12
CA THR A 254 6.70 33.94 50.08
C THR A 254 5.26 33.82 49.62
N ARG A 255 4.57 34.96 49.45
CA ARG A 255 3.16 35.01 49.04
C ARG A 255 2.96 34.23 47.74
N THR A 256 2.03 33.28 47.77
CA THR A 256 1.59 32.49 46.63
C THR A 256 0.94 33.41 45.59
N PHE A 257 1.61 33.64 44.47
CA PHE A 257 0.93 34.09 43.26
C PHE A 257 0.19 32.89 42.69
N THR A 258 -1.14 32.99 42.62
CA THR A 258 -1.98 32.02 41.91
C THR A 258 -1.48 31.94 40.47
N PRO A 259 -1.07 30.77 39.97
CA PRO A 259 -0.65 30.64 38.59
C PRO A 259 -1.83 31.04 37.70
N THR A 260 -1.60 32.04 36.84
CA THR A 260 -2.49 32.30 35.71
C THR A 260 -2.55 31.02 34.89
N PRO A 261 -3.73 30.49 34.53
CA PRO A 261 -3.80 29.25 33.76
C PRO A 261 -2.96 29.40 32.50
N THR A 262 -1.90 28.60 32.41
CA THR A 262 -1.12 28.46 31.19
C THR A 262 -2.11 28.04 30.12
N VAL A 263 -2.33 28.89 29.12
CA VAL A 263 -3.09 28.51 27.93
C VAL A 263 -2.37 27.29 27.37
N THR A 264 -2.96 26.10 27.57
CA THR A 264 -2.50 24.88 26.92
C THR A 264 -2.49 25.20 25.43
N PRO A 265 -1.37 25.06 24.70
CA PRO A 265 -1.41 25.24 23.26
C PRO A 265 -2.51 24.30 22.74
N THR A 266 -3.56 24.88 22.17
CA THR A 266 -4.61 24.09 21.51
C THR A 266 -3.87 23.21 20.51
N PRO A 267 -3.95 21.87 20.60
CA PRO A 267 -3.25 21.01 19.67
C PRO A 267 -3.68 21.44 18.27
N THR A 268 -2.73 21.92 17.46
CA THR A 268 -2.97 22.18 16.04
C THR A 268 -3.41 20.85 15.47
N ARG A 269 -4.70 20.73 15.16
CA ARG A 269 -5.33 19.45 14.84
C ARG A 269 -4.69 18.94 13.55
N ASN A 270 -3.85 17.94 13.67
CA ASN A 270 -3.17 17.29 12.56
C ASN A 270 -4.20 16.45 11.79
N ALA A 271 -5.09 17.11 11.04
CA ALA A 271 -6.24 16.50 10.37
C ALA A 271 -6.42 17.09 8.97
N GLY A 272 -6.90 16.26 8.04
CA GLY A 272 -7.25 16.67 6.68
C GLY A 272 -8.76 16.78 6.49
N ASP A 273 -9.14 17.05 5.25
CA ASP A 273 -10.51 17.10 4.78
C ASP A 273 -10.65 16.42 3.42
N ILE A 274 -11.83 15.85 3.18
CA ILE A 274 -12.22 15.32 1.87
C ILE A 274 -13.32 16.24 1.33
N TYR A 275 -13.24 16.64 0.08
CA TYR A 275 -14.24 17.46 -0.57
C TYR A 275 -14.45 17.01 -2.01
N GLY A 276 -15.50 17.50 -2.64
CA GLY A 276 -15.74 17.25 -4.05
C GLY A 276 -17.15 17.60 -4.46
N MET A 277 -17.55 17.10 -5.63
CA MET A 277 -18.82 17.38 -6.26
C MET A 277 -19.43 16.10 -6.83
N VAL A 278 -20.75 16.00 -6.71
CA VAL A 278 -21.58 15.09 -7.50
C VAL A 278 -22.21 15.88 -8.65
N TRP A 279 -22.11 15.38 -9.88
CA TRP A 279 -22.69 16.02 -11.06
C TRP A 279 -23.49 15.06 -11.92
N HIS A 280 -24.42 15.63 -12.67
CA HIS A 280 -25.17 14.88 -13.67
C HIS A 280 -24.31 14.73 -14.93
N ASP A 281 -23.66 13.58 -15.08
CA ASP A 281 -22.91 13.14 -16.25
C ASP A 281 -23.88 12.80 -17.39
N ILE A 282 -24.27 13.81 -18.17
CA ILE A 282 -25.32 13.71 -19.20
C ILE A 282 -24.87 12.78 -20.32
N ASN A 283 -23.58 12.79 -20.65
CA ASN A 283 -23.06 12.05 -21.80
C ASN A 283 -22.37 10.72 -21.42
N GLY A 284 -22.18 10.45 -20.13
CA GLY A 284 -21.63 9.22 -19.59
C GLY A 284 -20.11 9.08 -19.74
N ASN A 285 -19.39 10.18 -19.99
CA ASN A 285 -17.96 10.16 -20.27
C ASN A 285 -17.07 10.20 -19.01
N ARG A 286 -17.67 10.30 -17.81
CA ARG A 286 -17.00 10.34 -16.49
C ARG A 286 -16.13 11.58 -16.25
N LEU A 287 -16.24 12.59 -17.10
CA LEU A 287 -15.57 13.87 -16.98
C LEU A 287 -16.62 14.94 -16.82
N ARG A 288 -16.42 15.87 -15.89
CA ARG A 288 -17.36 16.97 -15.73
C ARG A 288 -17.20 17.98 -16.86
N ASP A 289 -18.18 18.07 -17.74
CA ASP A 289 -18.25 19.04 -18.82
C ASP A 289 -18.93 20.36 -18.41
N HIS A 290 -18.77 21.43 -19.21
CA HIS A 290 -19.34 22.76 -18.90
C HIS A 290 -20.86 22.75 -18.78
N ASP A 291 -21.53 21.89 -19.55
CA ASP A 291 -22.99 21.83 -19.65
C ASP A 291 -23.61 20.83 -18.66
N GLU A 292 -22.80 20.24 -17.78
CA GLU A 292 -23.24 19.22 -16.82
C GLU A 292 -23.55 19.85 -15.45
N PRO A 293 -24.83 19.85 -15.02
CA PRO A 293 -25.23 20.51 -13.80
C PRO A 293 -24.80 19.71 -12.56
N PRO A 294 -24.59 20.37 -11.42
CA PRO A 294 -24.40 19.69 -10.14
C PRO A 294 -25.63 18.87 -9.74
N LEU A 295 -25.42 17.80 -8.97
CA LEU A 295 -26.49 16.87 -8.60
C LEU A 295 -26.79 16.91 -7.09
N PRO A 296 -28.00 17.34 -6.69
CA PRO A 296 -28.43 17.34 -5.29
C PRO A 296 -28.91 15.96 -4.83
N ASN A 297 -28.96 15.77 -3.51
CA ASN A 297 -29.51 14.60 -2.80
C ASN A 297 -28.71 13.29 -2.91
N ALA A 298 -27.51 13.32 -3.49
CA ALA A 298 -26.57 12.20 -3.38
C ALA A 298 -26.04 12.11 -1.94
N GLN A 299 -25.89 10.90 -1.41
CA GLN A 299 -25.35 10.70 -0.06
C GLN A 299 -23.89 10.30 -0.13
N ILE A 300 -23.02 11.09 0.49
CA ILE A 300 -21.59 10.79 0.63
C ILE A 300 -21.34 10.28 2.05
N ILE A 301 -20.84 9.06 2.14
CA ILE A 301 -20.65 8.28 3.35
C ILE A 301 -19.14 8.08 3.54
N LEU A 302 -18.56 8.60 4.61
CA LEU A 302 -17.18 8.29 5.00
C LEU A 302 -17.16 7.27 6.13
N ARG A 303 -16.40 6.20 5.96
CA ARG A 303 -16.18 5.17 6.97
C ARG A 303 -14.71 5.13 7.37
N THR A 304 -14.47 4.79 8.63
CA THR A 304 -13.14 4.53 9.19
C THR A 304 -12.43 3.39 8.42
N PRO A 305 -11.09 3.26 8.53
CA PRO A 305 -10.37 2.10 7.98
C PRO A 305 -10.93 0.74 8.44
N ALA A 306 -11.57 0.69 9.60
CA ALA A 306 -12.23 -0.48 10.16
C ALA A 306 -13.69 -0.68 9.68
N GLY A 307 -14.17 0.11 8.73
CA GLY A 307 -15.50 0.01 8.10
C GLY A 307 -16.65 0.67 8.87
N ALA A 308 -16.42 1.19 10.08
CA ALA A 308 -17.43 1.89 10.85
C ALA A 308 -17.78 3.26 10.23
N LEU A 309 -19.06 3.61 10.18
CA LEU A 309 -19.54 4.92 9.71
C LEU A 309 -18.90 6.04 10.55
N MET A 310 -18.21 6.97 9.89
CA MET A 310 -17.57 8.12 10.51
C MET A 310 -18.35 9.41 10.26
N MET A 311 -18.70 9.68 9.00
CA MET A 311 -19.48 10.86 8.59
C MET A 311 -20.44 10.51 7.46
N LEU A 312 -21.53 11.26 7.36
CA LEU A 312 -22.51 11.19 6.29
C LEU A 312 -22.90 12.62 5.92
N GLN A 313 -22.84 12.94 4.64
CA GLN A 313 -23.26 14.22 4.08
C GLN A 313 -24.21 13.97 2.90
N THR A 314 -25.16 14.88 2.68
CA THR A 314 -26.04 14.88 1.51
C THR A 314 -25.75 16.13 0.69
N THR A 315 -25.60 15.99 -0.64
CA THR A 315 -25.30 17.14 -1.51
C THR A 315 -26.48 18.10 -1.62
N GLY A 316 -26.17 19.40 -1.62
CA GLY A 316 -27.14 20.48 -1.82
C GLY A 316 -27.38 20.78 -3.30
N GLY A 317 -28.11 21.86 -3.59
CA GLY A 317 -28.39 22.30 -4.98
C GLY A 317 -27.15 22.68 -5.79
N ASP A 318 -26.00 22.83 -5.15
CA ASP A 318 -24.69 23.06 -5.74
C ASP A 318 -23.88 21.77 -5.97
N GLY A 319 -24.39 20.61 -5.57
CA GLY A 319 -23.78 19.29 -5.74
C GLY A 319 -22.49 19.08 -4.94
N LEU A 320 -22.10 20.02 -4.09
CA LEU A 320 -20.83 19.98 -3.37
C LEU A 320 -20.95 19.24 -2.04
N TYR A 321 -19.87 18.60 -1.61
CA TYR A 321 -19.71 18.05 -0.27
C TYR A 321 -18.31 18.35 0.28
N ARG A 322 -18.19 18.40 1.61
CA ARG A 322 -16.92 18.61 2.31
C ARG A 322 -16.96 18.07 3.73
N MET A 323 -16.09 17.13 4.01
CA MET A 323 -15.94 16.43 5.28
C MET A 323 -14.61 16.83 5.91
N GLU A 324 -14.67 17.67 6.94
CA GLU A 324 -13.50 18.21 7.60
C GLU A 324 -13.05 17.34 8.78
N ASN A 325 -11.89 17.68 9.34
CA ASN A 325 -11.49 17.18 10.64
C ASN A 325 -11.27 15.64 10.65
N ILE A 326 -10.75 15.10 9.56
CA ILE A 326 -10.43 13.68 9.42
C ILE A 326 -8.98 13.46 9.87
N VAL A 327 -8.77 12.61 10.88
CA VAL A 327 -7.41 12.27 11.29
C VAL A 327 -6.71 11.47 10.19
N PRO A 328 -5.38 11.53 10.06
CA PRO A 328 -4.70 10.82 8.99
C PRO A 328 -4.96 9.30 9.02
N GLY A 329 -5.22 8.70 7.86
CA GLY A 329 -5.59 7.30 7.72
C GLY A 329 -6.22 7.02 6.35
N VAL A 330 -6.47 5.75 6.04
CA VAL A 330 -7.14 5.36 4.79
C VAL A 330 -8.61 5.09 5.08
N TYR A 331 -9.47 5.92 4.51
CA TYR A 331 -10.91 5.89 4.74
C TYR A 331 -11.65 5.36 3.53
N TRP A 332 -12.85 4.85 3.76
CA TRP A 332 -13.76 4.46 2.68
C TRP A 332 -14.73 5.61 2.46
N LEU A 333 -14.65 6.25 1.29
CA LEU A 333 -15.61 7.24 0.85
C LEU A 333 -16.54 6.57 -0.15
N GLN A 334 -17.83 6.55 0.17
CA GLN A 334 -18.86 5.90 -0.61
C GLN A 334 -19.93 6.92 -1.01
N GLU A 335 -20.31 6.94 -2.28
CA GLU A 335 -21.53 7.56 -2.75
C GLU A 335 -22.69 6.55 -2.75
N SER A 336 -23.87 7.00 -2.37
CA SER A 336 -25.13 6.35 -2.68
C SER A 336 -25.93 7.24 -3.63
N ASP A 337 -26.21 6.69 -4.82
CA ASP A 337 -26.90 7.38 -5.92
C ASP A 337 -28.27 7.92 -5.48
N PRO A 338 -28.65 9.13 -5.92
CA PRO A 338 -29.98 9.66 -5.70
C PRO A 338 -31.04 8.88 -6.52
N PRO A 339 -32.31 8.84 -6.06
CA PRO A 339 -33.36 8.11 -6.75
C PRO A 339 -33.50 8.50 -8.23
N GLY A 340 -33.46 7.51 -9.12
CA GLY A 340 -33.57 7.72 -10.56
C GLY A 340 -32.25 8.01 -11.27
N TYR A 341 -31.11 7.92 -10.57
CA TYR A 341 -29.77 8.01 -11.13
C TYR A 341 -29.02 6.67 -11.00
N ILE A 342 -27.98 6.52 -11.81
CA ILE A 342 -26.99 5.45 -11.76
C ILE A 342 -25.61 6.04 -11.98
N SER A 343 -24.60 5.48 -11.32
CA SER A 343 -23.23 5.97 -11.40
C SER A 343 -22.56 5.71 -12.74
N THR A 344 -21.76 6.67 -13.18
CA THR A 344 -20.81 6.54 -14.31
C THR A 344 -19.37 6.47 -13.81
N THR A 345 -19.08 7.03 -12.63
CA THR A 345 -17.84 6.84 -11.86
C THR A 345 -18.00 5.76 -10.78
N PRO A 346 -16.91 5.23 -10.18
CA PRO A 346 -17.02 4.35 -9.02
C PRO A 346 -17.74 5.02 -7.84
N ASN A 347 -18.64 4.29 -7.18
CA ASN A 347 -19.30 4.74 -5.95
C ASN A 347 -18.40 4.62 -4.73
N ASP A 348 -17.43 3.69 -4.75
CA ASP A 348 -16.58 3.42 -3.59
C ASP A 348 -15.12 3.79 -3.89
N TRP A 349 -14.55 4.61 -3.01
CA TRP A 349 -13.17 5.07 -3.07
C TRP A 349 -12.45 4.80 -1.75
N MET A 350 -11.23 4.27 -1.84
CA MET A 350 -10.29 4.31 -0.73
C MET A 350 -9.54 5.63 -0.76
N VAL A 351 -9.80 6.49 0.22
CA VAL A 351 -9.26 7.84 0.30
C VAL A 351 -8.23 7.92 1.43
N PRO A 352 -6.92 7.96 1.11
CA PRO A 352 -5.88 8.16 2.10
C PRO A 352 -5.87 9.63 2.54
N VAL A 353 -6.46 9.94 3.69
CA VAL A 353 -6.42 11.28 4.26
C VAL A 353 -5.11 11.48 5.00
N PHE A 354 -4.42 12.57 4.68
CA PHE A 354 -3.20 12.99 5.36
C PHE A 354 -3.48 14.21 6.25
N ALA A 355 -2.50 14.59 7.07
CA ALA A 355 -2.71 15.71 7.96
C ALA A 355 -2.57 17.04 7.23
N ASN A 356 -3.49 17.97 7.48
CA ASN A 356 -3.51 19.31 6.88
C ASN A 356 -3.59 19.27 5.34
N THR A 357 -4.21 18.24 4.77
CA THR A 357 -4.47 18.12 3.33
C THR A 357 -5.95 18.15 3.03
N SER A 358 -6.32 18.73 1.88
CA SER A 358 -7.67 18.66 1.31
C SER A 358 -7.65 17.75 0.09
N ILE A 359 -8.44 16.68 0.09
CA ILE A 359 -8.48 15.67 -0.97
C ILE A 359 -9.78 15.79 -1.74
N GLU A 360 -9.67 15.99 -3.06
CA GLU A 360 -10.82 16.08 -3.94
C GLU A 360 -11.21 14.69 -4.47
N VAL A 361 -12.47 14.29 -4.30
CA VAL A 361 -13.05 13.08 -4.91
C VAL A 361 -14.40 13.45 -5.52
N ASN A 362 -14.58 13.25 -6.82
CA ASN A 362 -15.78 13.66 -7.52
C ASN A 362 -16.55 12.45 -8.05
N PHE A 363 -17.87 12.59 -8.14
CA PHE A 363 -18.77 11.53 -8.58
C PHE A 363 -19.68 11.98 -9.73
N GLY A 364 -19.71 11.19 -10.81
CA GLY A 364 -20.55 11.40 -11.97
C GLY A 364 -21.70 10.39 -11.99
N ASP A 365 -22.92 10.91 -12.13
CA ASP A 365 -24.16 10.15 -12.14
C ASP A 365 -25.00 10.51 -13.35
N ARG A 366 -25.71 9.55 -13.95
CA ARG A 366 -26.64 9.80 -15.04
C ARG A 366 -28.04 9.30 -14.74
N LEU A 367 -29.05 9.89 -15.37
CA LEU A 367 -30.42 9.39 -15.23
C LEU A 367 -30.52 7.92 -15.62
N ALA A 368 -31.10 7.12 -14.73
CA ALA A 368 -31.47 5.75 -15.02
C ALA A 368 -32.43 5.73 -16.22
N PRO A 369 -32.24 4.81 -17.19
CA PRO A 369 -33.12 4.73 -18.34
C PRO A 369 -34.57 4.52 -17.88
N THR A 370 -35.45 5.47 -18.22
CA THR A 370 -36.88 5.32 -17.95
C THR A 370 -37.41 4.17 -18.79
N PRO A 371 -38.11 3.16 -18.21
CA PRO A 371 -38.72 2.11 -19.01
C PRO A 371 -39.75 2.73 -19.94
N THR A 372 -39.46 2.78 -21.24
CA THR A 372 -40.40 3.22 -22.26
C THR A 372 -41.60 2.28 -22.25
N PRO A 373 -42.85 2.75 -22.09
CA PRO A 373 -44.02 1.89 -22.22
C PRO A 373 -44.15 1.45 -23.68
N THR A 374 -43.80 0.20 -23.97
CA THR A 374 -43.87 -0.37 -25.31
C THR A 374 -45.32 -0.60 -25.72
N SER A 375 -45.70 -0.07 -26.89
CA SER A 375 -47.02 -0.22 -27.51
C SER A 375 -47.34 -1.68 -27.82
N THR A 376 -48.57 -2.09 -27.52
CA THR A 376 -49.16 -3.40 -27.80
C THR A 376 -49.08 -3.76 -29.29
N ALA A 377 -48.41 -4.87 -29.61
CA ALA A 377 -48.44 -5.50 -30.93
C ALA A 377 -49.17 -6.86 -30.90
N THR A 378 -50.06 -7.03 -31.87
CA THR A 378 -50.88 -8.20 -32.25
C THR A 378 -50.03 -9.46 -32.53
N PRO A 379 -50.52 -10.69 -32.23
CA PRO A 379 -49.66 -11.85 -32.00
C PRO A 379 -49.27 -12.56 -33.31
N THR A 380 -48.01 -12.99 -33.42
CA THR A 380 -47.61 -14.08 -34.34
C THR A 380 -46.42 -14.84 -33.76
N SER A 381 -46.67 -16.13 -33.54
CA SER A 381 -45.80 -17.27 -33.20
C SER A 381 -44.51 -17.05 -32.39
N THR A 382 -44.61 -17.47 -31.14
CA THR A 382 -43.58 -17.79 -30.14
C THR A 382 -42.31 -18.45 -30.69
N PRO A 383 -41.14 -17.80 -30.65
CA PRO A 383 -39.93 -18.44 -30.17
C PRO A 383 -39.96 -18.45 -28.64
N THR A 384 -39.75 -19.62 -28.05
CA THR A 384 -39.57 -19.78 -26.60
C THR A 384 -38.43 -18.87 -26.16
N VAL A 385 -38.74 -17.90 -25.28
CA VAL A 385 -37.75 -17.01 -24.67
C VAL A 385 -36.78 -17.87 -23.88
N THR A 386 -35.53 -17.95 -24.33
CA THR A 386 -34.43 -18.40 -23.48
C THR A 386 -34.21 -17.34 -22.40
N PRO A 387 -34.35 -17.67 -21.11
CA PRO A 387 -34.21 -16.70 -20.03
C PRO A 387 -32.78 -16.12 -20.03
N VAL A 388 -32.68 -14.81 -19.78
CA VAL A 388 -31.41 -14.14 -19.51
C VAL A 388 -30.82 -14.77 -18.24
N PRO A 389 -29.60 -15.33 -18.27
CA PRO A 389 -29.03 -15.99 -17.11
C PRO A 389 -28.71 -14.95 -16.03
N CYS A 390 -29.19 -15.20 -14.82
CA CYS A 390 -29.04 -14.35 -13.65
C CYS A 390 -27.70 -14.50 -12.93
N ARG A 391 -26.64 -14.70 -13.71
CA ARG A 391 -25.26 -14.91 -13.26
C ARG A 391 -24.64 -13.58 -12.84
N ASP A 392 -23.87 -13.58 -11.76
CA ASP A 392 -23.09 -12.41 -11.34
C ASP A 392 -21.81 -12.21 -12.20
N ALA A 393 -20.91 -11.34 -11.73
CA ALA A 393 -19.67 -11.02 -12.43
C ALA A 393 -18.57 -12.08 -12.29
N TYR A 394 -18.67 -13.00 -11.32
CA TYR A 394 -17.68 -14.03 -10.96
C TYR A 394 -17.89 -15.34 -11.70
N GLU A 395 -19.11 -15.57 -12.15
CA GLU A 395 -19.53 -16.65 -13.03
C GLU A 395 -18.69 -16.79 -14.33
N PRO A 396 -18.36 -18.04 -14.76
CA PRO A 396 -18.57 -19.28 -14.03
C PRO A 396 -17.53 -19.48 -12.94
N ASP A 397 -17.97 -19.96 -11.78
CA ASP A 397 -17.13 -20.33 -10.62
C ASP A 397 -17.64 -21.59 -9.88
N ASP A 398 -18.43 -22.42 -10.58
CA ASP A 398 -18.96 -23.73 -10.15
C ASP A 398 -17.92 -24.78 -9.70
N THR A 399 -16.62 -24.54 -9.93
CA THR A 399 -15.54 -25.49 -9.65
C THR A 399 -14.28 -24.80 -9.15
N PRO A 400 -13.40 -25.51 -8.41
CA PRO A 400 -12.11 -24.95 -7.98
C PRO A 400 -11.23 -24.41 -9.12
N ALA A 401 -11.32 -25.01 -10.31
CA ALA A 401 -10.54 -24.57 -11.47
C ALA A 401 -11.02 -23.21 -12.02
N GLN A 402 -12.30 -22.89 -11.81
CA GLN A 402 -12.93 -21.65 -12.22
C GLN A 402 -12.83 -20.55 -11.14
N ALA A 403 -12.47 -20.93 -9.92
CA ALA A 403 -12.41 -20.02 -8.77
C ALA A 403 -11.55 -18.77 -9.01
N ARG A 404 -12.14 -17.61 -8.73
CA ARG A 404 -11.45 -16.31 -8.80
C ARG A 404 -10.84 -15.94 -7.46
N ALA A 405 -9.80 -15.11 -7.51
CA ALA A 405 -9.09 -14.73 -6.30
C ALA A 405 -9.95 -13.81 -5.41
N ILE A 406 -9.94 -14.07 -4.10
CA ILE A 406 -10.50 -13.18 -3.08
C ILE A 406 -9.38 -12.72 -2.12
N SER A 407 -9.40 -11.43 -1.79
CA SER A 407 -8.43 -10.83 -0.89
C SER A 407 -8.62 -11.34 0.54
N THR A 408 -7.51 -11.57 1.25
CA THR A 408 -7.52 -11.90 2.69
C THR A 408 -7.52 -10.65 3.59
N LEU A 409 -7.65 -9.45 3.01
CA LEU A 409 -7.66 -8.16 3.72
C LEU A 409 -9.06 -7.68 4.10
N ALA A 410 -10.03 -8.59 4.18
CA ALA A 410 -11.40 -8.30 4.60
C ALA A 410 -12.22 -7.44 3.63
N THR A 411 -11.95 -7.52 2.32
CA THR A 411 -12.81 -6.96 1.28
C THR A 411 -13.86 -8.01 0.89
N PRO A 412 -15.16 -7.76 1.14
CA PRO A 412 -16.21 -8.68 0.69
C PRO A 412 -16.33 -8.65 -0.84
N GLN A 413 -16.60 -9.81 -1.44
CA GLN A 413 -17.09 -9.93 -2.81
C GLN A 413 -18.58 -10.20 -2.79
N HIS A 414 -19.33 -9.51 -3.64
CA HIS A 414 -20.77 -9.73 -3.79
C HIS A 414 -21.04 -10.79 -4.85
N HIS A 415 -21.78 -11.82 -4.48
CA HIS A 415 -22.08 -12.98 -5.29
C HIS A 415 -23.57 -13.29 -5.29
N ASN A 416 -24.03 -14.13 -6.21
CA ASN A 416 -25.35 -14.75 -6.12
C ASN A 416 -25.36 -16.24 -6.46
N ILE A 417 -26.20 -16.98 -5.73
CA ILE A 417 -26.49 -18.39 -6.04
C ILE A 417 -27.54 -18.39 -7.14
N HIS A 418 -27.08 -18.23 -8.37
CA HIS A 418 -27.90 -17.89 -9.52
C HIS A 418 -28.85 -19.01 -9.95
N ALA A 419 -28.61 -20.25 -9.54
CA ALA A 419 -29.49 -21.39 -9.81
C ALA A 419 -29.55 -22.39 -8.65
N ALA A 420 -30.58 -23.24 -8.61
CA ALA A 420 -30.66 -24.31 -7.63
C ALA A 420 -29.49 -25.31 -7.82
N GLY A 421 -28.72 -25.55 -6.76
CA GLY A 421 -27.55 -26.42 -6.77
C GLY A 421 -26.24 -25.74 -7.20
N ASP A 422 -26.27 -24.42 -7.39
CA ASP A 422 -25.11 -23.58 -7.68
C ASP A 422 -24.12 -23.54 -6.50
N ILE A 423 -22.83 -23.49 -6.82
CA ILE A 423 -21.73 -23.57 -5.85
C ILE A 423 -20.60 -22.63 -6.30
N ASP A 424 -20.44 -21.52 -5.59
CA ASP A 424 -19.46 -20.51 -5.95
C ASP A 424 -18.13 -20.79 -5.25
N TYR A 425 -17.07 -20.96 -6.04
CA TYR A 425 -15.72 -21.15 -5.52
C TYR A 425 -14.91 -19.85 -5.62
N VAL A 426 -14.34 -19.43 -4.49
CA VAL A 426 -13.28 -18.40 -4.45
C VAL A 426 -11.96 -19.01 -3.97
N LYS A 427 -10.83 -18.47 -4.41
CA LYS A 427 -9.50 -18.90 -3.98
C LYS A 427 -8.73 -17.78 -3.30
N PHE A 428 -7.93 -18.10 -2.30
CA PHE A 428 -7.13 -17.11 -1.58
C PHE A 428 -5.80 -17.70 -1.15
N THR A 429 -4.78 -16.85 -1.07
CA THR A 429 -3.47 -17.23 -0.57
C THR A 429 -3.47 -17.15 0.95
N ALA A 430 -3.12 -18.25 1.61
CA ALA A 430 -2.99 -18.33 3.05
C ALA A 430 -1.53 -18.65 3.44
N PHE A 431 -1.09 -18.13 4.59
CA PHE A 431 0.25 -18.35 5.12
C PHE A 431 0.23 -19.27 6.34
N ALA A 432 1.16 -20.22 6.41
CA ALA A 432 1.29 -21.16 7.52
C ALA A 432 1.36 -20.44 8.86
N GLY A 433 0.56 -20.88 9.83
CA GLY A 433 0.47 -20.30 11.17
C GLY A 433 -0.49 -19.12 11.31
N SER A 434 -0.93 -18.50 10.21
CA SER A 434 -1.94 -17.43 10.26
C SER A 434 -3.34 -18.00 10.48
N THR A 435 -4.17 -17.25 11.22
CA THR A 435 -5.59 -17.59 11.43
C THR A 435 -6.43 -16.80 10.43
N TYR A 436 -7.31 -17.47 9.69
CA TYR A 436 -8.23 -16.83 8.76
C TYR A 436 -9.66 -16.99 9.26
N VAL A 437 -10.46 -15.94 9.04
CA VAL A 437 -11.93 -15.97 9.17
C VAL A 437 -12.50 -15.83 7.77
N ILE A 438 -13.32 -16.79 7.37
CA ILE A 438 -14.07 -16.81 6.12
C ILE A 438 -15.53 -16.73 6.51
N ARG A 439 -16.30 -15.83 5.93
CA ARG A 439 -17.72 -15.67 6.28
C ARG A 439 -18.55 -15.17 5.12
N THR A 440 -19.83 -15.52 5.14
CA THR A 440 -20.85 -14.88 4.31
C THR A 440 -21.59 -13.81 5.11
N SER A 441 -22.20 -12.85 4.42
CA SER A 441 -22.98 -11.75 5.01
C SER A 441 -23.92 -11.15 3.96
N ASN A 442 -24.73 -10.15 4.34
CA ASN A 442 -25.61 -9.42 3.42
C ASN A 442 -26.49 -10.31 2.52
N LEU A 443 -27.12 -11.33 3.14
CA LEU A 443 -27.93 -12.32 2.41
C LEU A 443 -29.18 -11.67 1.80
N GLY A 444 -29.27 -11.71 0.47
CA GLY A 444 -30.47 -11.34 -0.31
C GLY A 444 -31.48 -12.48 -0.37
N GLY A 445 -32.71 -12.23 -0.82
CA GLY A 445 -33.73 -13.27 -0.95
C GLY A 445 -34.52 -13.55 0.33
N GLY A 446 -34.24 -12.81 1.41
CA GLY A 446 -34.99 -12.88 2.67
C GLY A 446 -34.72 -14.17 3.45
N LEU A 447 -35.75 -14.69 4.12
CA LEU A 447 -35.61 -15.81 5.08
C LEU A 447 -35.30 -17.18 4.44
N ILE A 448 -35.24 -17.26 3.11
CA ILE A 448 -34.96 -18.53 2.39
C ILE A 448 -33.49 -18.70 2.03
N ASN A 449 -32.67 -17.64 2.12
CA ASN A 449 -31.24 -17.71 1.82
C ASN A 449 -30.49 -18.13 3.08
N ASP A 450 -29.89 -19.30 3.02
CA ASP A 450 -29.18 -19.97 4.11
C ASP A 450 -27.89 -20.54 3.52
N THR A 451 -26.78 -19.85 3.76
CA THR A 451 -25.51 -20.22 3.13
C THR A 451 -24.90 -21.43 3.82
N ARG A 452 -24.11 -22.19 3.09
CA ARG A 452 -23.23 -23.25 3.60
C ARG A 452 -21.85 -23.04 3.04
N LEU A 453 -20.88 -22.87 3.93
CA LEU A 453 -19.50 -22.56 3.62
C LEU A 453 -18.59 -23.78 3.84
N ARG A 454 -17.75 -24.10 2.86
CA ARG A 454 -16.71 -25.12 2.94
C ARG A 454 -15.34 -24.52 2.65
N LEU A 455 -14.34 -24.86 3.46
CA LEU A 455 -12.93 -24.58 3.20
C LEU A 455 -12.26 -25.83 2.63
N LEU A 456 -11.57 -25.72 1.51
CA LEU A 456 -10.88 -26.82 0.83
C LEU A 456 -9.37 -26.61 0.77
N ALA A 457 -8.63 -27.72 0.75
CA ALA A 457 -7.19 -27.76 0.63
C ALA A 457 -6.69 -27.30 -0.76
N PRO A 458 -5.37 -27.14 -0.94
CA PRO A 458 -4.80 -26.69 -2.23
C PRO A 458 -5.05 -27.62 -3.42
N ASP A 459 -5.46 -28.86 -3.18
CA ASP A 459 -5.89 -29.80 -4.23
C ASP A 459 -7.29 -29.48 -4.80
N GLY A 460 -8.01 -28.52 -4.20
CA GLY A 460 -9.37 -28.13 -4.58
C GLY A 460 -10.44 -29.18 -4.30
N MET A 461 -10.11 -30.32 -3.69
CA MET A 461 -11.02 -31.46 -3.49
C MET A 461 -11.20 -31.81 -2.01
N THR A 462 -10.15 -31.72 -1.21
CA THR A 462 -10.18 -32.14 0.20
C THR A 462 -10.82 -31.06 1.06
N ILE A 463 -11.96 -31.35 1.69
CA ILE A 463 -12.63 -30.44 2.64
C ILE A 463 -11.87 -30.44 3.96
N LEU A 464 -11.45 -29.26 4.41
CA LEU A 464 -10.72 -29.02 5.66
C LEU A 464 -11.62 -28.55 6.80
N ALA A 465 -12.65 -27.77 6.49
CA ALA A 465 -13.64 -27.30 7.44
C ALA A 465 -14.96 -26.96 6.73
N GLU A 466 -16.06 -26.99 7.47
CA GLU A 466 -17.40 -26.69 6.97
C GLU A 466 -18.24 -26.05 8.08
N ASN A 467 -19.08 -25.09 7.72
CA ASN A 467 -20.04 -24.44 8.60
C ASN A 467 -21.23 -23.90 7.78
N ASP A 468 -22.44 -24.11 8.27
CA ASP A 468 -23.70 -23.57 7.73
C ASP A 468 -24.18 -22.35 8.53
N ASP A 469 -24.02 -22.32 9.85
CA ASP A 469 -24.41 -21.17 10.69
C ASP A 469 -23.25 -20.46 11.41
N ASP A 470 -23.13 -19.14 11.20
CA ASP A 470 -22.39 -18.20 12.03
C ASP A 470 -23.21 -17.95 13.30
N PRO A 471 -22.71 -18.33 14.49
CA PRO A 471 -23.43 -18.14 15.76
C PRO A 471 -23.71 -16.67 16.11
N THR A 472 -23.07 -15.72 15.44
CA THR A 472 -23.24 -14.29 15.63
C THR A 472 -24.10 -13.61 14.56
N ASN A 473 -24.40 -14.29 13.44
CA ASN A 473 -25.19 -13.75 12.33
C ASN A 473 -25.89 -14.84 11.48
N PRO A 474 -26.74 -15.71 12.07
CA PRO A 474 -27.46 -16.72 11.29
C PRO A 474 -28.52 -16.04 10.40
N PRO A 475 -28.81 -16.58 9.19
CA PRO A 475 -28.35 -17.85 8.62
C PRO A 475 -27.12 -17.69 7.68
N ALA A 476 -26.26 -16.69 7.92
CA ALA A 476 -24.97 -16.62 7.24
C ALA A 476 -23.99 -17.60 7.89
N SER A 477 -22.94 -18.00 7.20
CA SER A 477 -21.95 -18.99 7.66
C SER A 477 -20.60 -18.35 7.98
N ALA A 478 -19.83 -18.96 8.89
CA ALA A 478 -18.46 -18.54 9.19
C ALA A 478 -17.53 -19.71 9.56
N ILE A 479 -16.31 -19.70 9.03
CA ILE A 479 -15.22 -20.60 9.38
C ILE A 479 -14.05 -19.78 9.92
N GLN A 480 -13.54 -20.15 11.09
CA GLN A 480 -12.24 -19.72 11.58
C GLN A 480 -11.25 -20.88 11.52
N TRP A 481 -10.11 -20.68 10.87
CA TRP A 481 -9.15 -21.75 10.59
C TRP A 481 -7.71 -21.28 10.69
N ILE A 482 -6.84 -22.13 11.23
CA ILE A 482 -5.40 -21.89 11.30
C ILE A 482 -4.73 -22.61 10.14
N CYS A 483 -4.00 -21.88 9.30
CA CYS A 483 -3.37 -22.42 8.11
C CYS A 483 -2.19 -23.35 8.48
N PRO A 484 -2.21 -24.65 8.09
CA PRO A 484 -1.15 -25.58 8.45
C PRO A 484 0.07 -25.46 7.52
N ALA A 485 -0.10 -24.98 6.28
CA ALA A 485 0.95 -24.84 5.29
C ALA A 485 0.61 -23.71 4.31
N SER A 486 1.57 -22.85 3.96
CA SER A 486 1.33 -21.75 3.02
C SER A 486 0.96 -22.27 1.63
N GLY A 487 -0.02 -21.65 0.99
CA GLY A 487 -0.49 -22.05 -0.33
C GLY A 487 -1.79 -21.37 -0.72
N VAL A 488 -2.33 -21.75 -1.87
CA VAL A 488 -3.66 -21.32 -2.32
C VAL A 488 -4.69 -22.30 -1.79
N TYR A 489 -5.69 -21.80 -1.07
CA TYR A 489 -6.83 -22.55 -0.55
C TYR A 489 -8.12 -22.05 -1.21
N PHE A 490 -9.19 -22.83 -1.08
CA PHE A 490 -10.48 -22.50 -1.70
C PHE A 490 -11.57 -22.39 -0.64
N ALA A 491 -12.47 -21.43 -0.78
CA ALA A 491 -13.74 -21.39 -0.08
C ALA A 491 -14.85 -21.65 -1.10
N ALA A 492 -15.77 -22.55 -0.78
CA ALA A 492 -16.94 -22.85 -1.59
C ALA A 492 -18.20 -22.46 -0.81
N VAL A 493 -19.03 -21.62 -1.41
CA VAL A 493 -20.33 -21.22 -0.87
C VAL A 493 -21.41 -21.93 -1.66
N SER A 494 -22.42 -22.45 -0.97
CA SER A 494 -23.60 -23.09 -1.58
C SER A 494 -24.82 -22.82 -0.70
N GLN A 495 -26.03 -23.12 -1.17
CA GLN A 495 -27.20 -23.12 -0.28
C GLN A 495 -27.23 -24.36 0.61
N PHE A 496 -27.61 -24.19 1.88
CA PHE A 496 -27.91 -25.30 2.79
C PHE A 496 -29.04 -26.18 2.23
N ASN A 497 -30.10 -25.54 1.71
CA ASN A 497 -31.11 -26.21 0.91
C ASN A 497 -30.78 -26.10 -0.59
N PRO A 498 -30.30 -27.18 -1.25
CA PRO A 498 -29.84 -27.12 -2.63
C PRO A 498 -30.95 -26.85 -3.65
N ALA A 499 -32.23 -26.84 -3.24
CA ALA A 499 -33.34 -26.44 -4.09
C ALA A 499 -33.52 -24.91 -4.18
N VAL A 500 -32.84 -24.14 -3.32
CA VAL A 500 -32.88 -22.67 -3.31
C VAL A 500 -31.80 -22.14 -4.26
N GLY A 501 -32.17 -21.15 -5.06
CA GLY A 501 -31.30 -20.44 -5.99
C GLY A 501 -32.14 -19.47 -6.84
N GLY A 502 -31.50 -18.47 -7.43
CA GLY A 502 -32.15 -17.46 -8.26
C GLY A 502 -31.50 -16.08 -8.10
N CYS A 503 -31.89 -15.13 -8.96
CA CYS A 503 -31.26 -13.80 -9.06
C CYS A 503 -31.12 -13.06 -7.73
N ASP A 504 -32.12 -13.22 -6.87
CA ASP A 504 -32.24 -12.49 -5.60
C ASP A 504 -31.54 -13.22 -4.44
N ILE A 505 -31.03 -14.43 -4.66
CA ILE A 505 -30.29 -15.21 -3.65
C ILE A 505 -28.84 -14.74 -3.64
N THR A 506 -28.61 -13.53 -3.14
CA THR A 506 -27.30 -12.88 -3.12
C THR A 506 -26.60 -13.04 -1.78
N TYR A 507 -25.28 -12.90 -1.73
CA TYR A 507 -24.53 -12.84 -0.49
C TYR A 507 -23.18 -12.15 -0.71
N ASP A 508 -22.58 -11.68 0.38
CA ASP A 508 -21.20 -11.21 0.38
C ASP A 508 -20.30 -12.25 1.03
N ILE A 509 -19.28 -12.75 0.33
CA ILE A 509 -18.22 -13.57 0.93
C ILE A 509 -16.99 -12.71 1.26
N LEU A 510 -16.40 -12.95 2.43
CA LEU A 510 -15.19 -12.28 2.86
C LEU A 510 -14.20 -13.29 3.44
N VAL A 511 -12.92 -13.12 3.08
CA VAL A 511 -11.79 -13.78 3.72
C VAL A 511 -10.95 -12.74 4.45
N ARG A 512 -10.61 -13.00 5.72
CA ARG A 512 -9.81 -12.10 6.54
C ARG A 512 -8.74 -12.84 7.31
N GLU A 513 -7.49 -12.44 7.13
CA GLU A 513 -6.41 -12.81 8.04
C GLU A 513 -6.57 -12.09 9.38
N MET A 514 -6.57 -12.84 10.47
CA MET A 514 -6.53 -12.29 11.81
C MET A 514 -5.08 -12.08 12.23
N THR A 515 -4.73 -10.83 12.51
CA THR A 515 -3.47 -10.51 13.17
C THR A 515 -3.41 -11.24 14.51
N PRO A 516 -2.35 -12.02 14.81
CA PRO A 516 -2.22 -12.63 16.12
C PRO A 516 -2.21 -11.53 17.18
N ALA A 517 -2.97 -11.75 18.26
CA ALA A 517 -2.92 -10.87 19.41
C ALA A 517 -1.44 -10.71 19.86
N PRO A 518 -1.00 -9.51 20.28
CA PRO A 518 0.35 -9.35 20.80
C PRO A 518 0.55 -10.36 21.93
N SER A 519 1.55 -11.23 21.77
CA SER A 519 1.91 -12.20 22.80
C SER A 519 2.12 -11.43 24.11
N PRO A 520 1.46 -11.81 25.22
CA PRO A 520 1.62 -11.09 26.47
C PRO A 520 3.11 -11.08 26.81
N THR A 521 3.65 -9.87 26.98
CA THR A 521 5.04 -9.68 27.39
C THR A 521 5.32 -10.60 28.59
N PRO A 522 6.33 -11.48 28.53
CA PRO A 522 6.64 -12.34 29.67
C PRO A 522 6.90 -11.43 30.86
N THR A 523 6.00 -11.48 31.83
CA THR A 523 6.15 -10.75 33.09
C THR A 523 7.43 -11.28 33.73
N ALA A 524 8.41 -10.40 33.88
CA ALA A 524 9.65 -10.75 34.56
C ALA A 524 9.31 -11.28 35.95
N THR A 525 9.52 -12.58 36.15
CA THR A 525 9.40 -13.22 37.47
C THR A 525 10.36 -12.50 38.41
N PRO A 526 9.88 -11.89 39.52
CA PRO A 526 10.76 -11.22 40.46
C PRO A 526 11.73 -12.25 41.02
N THR A 527 13.02 -11.98 40.85
CA THR A 527 14.10 -12.79 41.42
C THR A 527 13.92 -12.83 42.93
N ARG A 528 13.69 -14.03 43.47
CA ARG A 528 13.51 -14.25 44.90
C ARG A 528 14.81 -13.89 45.62
N GLY A 529 14.81 -12.73 46.28
CA GLY A 529 15.86 -12.31 47.18
C GLY A 529 16.10 -13.36 48.28
N ALA A 530 17.37 -13.53 48.62
CA ALA A 530 17.86 -14.48 49.60
C ALA A 530 17.02 -14.49 50.89
N GLN A 531 16.39 -15.63 51.18
CA GLN A 531 15.81 -15.87 52.50
C GLN A 531 16.95 -16.05 53.50
N ARG A 532 17.00 -15.12 54.46
CA ARG A 532 17.73 -15.29 55.72
C ARG A 532 17.13 -16.50 56.46
N ALA A 533 18.02 -17.35 56.94
CA ALA A 533 17.72 -18.48 57.80
C ALA A 533 16.98 -18.03 59.07
N CYS A 534 15.94 -18.76 59.45
CA CYS A 534 15.38 -18.75 60.79
C CYS A 534 15.11 -20.19 61.24
N LEU A 535 15.55 -20.48 62.47
CA LEU A 535 15.65 -21.77 63.17
C LEU A 535 14.29 -22.48 63.39
N PRO A 536 14.29 -23.80 63.68
CA PRO A 536 13.07 -24.58 63.85
C PRO A 536 12.48 -24.39 65.25
N LEU A 537 11.16 -24.24 65.35
CA LEU A 537 10.43 -24.43 66.60
C LEU A 537 9.52 -25.66 66.51
N ILE A 538 9.86 -26.61 67.37
CA ILE A 538 9.18 -27.85 67.70
C ILE A 538 7.77 -27.54 68.24
N TRP A 539 6.76 -28.27 67.79
CA TRP A 539 5.54 -28.48 68.57
C TRP A 539 5.41 -29.96 68.93
N ARG A 540 5.33 -30.19 70.24
CA ARG A 540 4.91 -31.45 70.86
C ARG A 540 3.38 -31.48 70.93
N GLN A 541 2.88 -32.72 70.90
CA GLN A 541 1.53 -33.23 71.14
C GLN A 541 0.56 -33.18 69.96
#